data_AF-A0A194UTV8-F1
#
_entry.id   AF-A0A194UTV8-F1
#
_cell.length_a   1.000
_cell.length_b   1.000
_cell.length_c   1.000
_cell.angle_alpha   90.00
_cell.angle_beta   90.00
_cell.angle_gamma   90.00
#
_symmetry.space_group_name_H-M   'P 1'
#
loop_
_entity.id
_entity.type
_entity.pdbx_description
1 polymer ?
#
loop_
_entity_poly.entity_id
_entity_poly.type
_entity_poly.pdbx_seq_one_letter_code
_entity_poly.pdbx_strand_id
1 'polypeptide(L)' 'MENIYQILVSLITVVIVMAASVYVMKAKAEAEAKQMQVQGLKRGEDFADSELKGNKQAGELQEGIGSLGGLKKSL' A
#
# COMPACT_ATOMS: atom_id res chain seq x y z
N MET A 1 6.05 40.59 38.49
CA MET A 1 6.38 39.17 38.27
C MET A 1 5.52 38.51 37.18
N GLU A 2 4.35 39.04 36.79
CA GLU A 2 3.49 38.44 35.75
C GLU A 2 4.14 38.26 34.37
N ASN A 3 4.99 39.19 33.90
CA ASN A 3 5.58 39.09 32.56
C ASN A 3 6.44 37.83 32.36
N ILE A 4 7.20 37.41 33.37
CA ILE A 4 8.04 36.20 33.27
C ILE A 4 7.18 34.94 33.15
N TYR A 5 6.09 34.84 33.93
CA TYR A 5 5.19 33.70 33.85
C TYR A 5 4.45 33.64 32.51
N GLN A 6 3.97 34.78 32.00
CA GLN A 6 3.33 34.81 30.67
C GLN A 6 4.31 34.41 29.55
N ILE A 7 5.56 34.86 29.61
CA ILE A 7 6.61 34.45 28.66
C ILE A 7 6.83 32.94 28.73
N LEU A 8 6.96 32.37 29.93
CA LEU A 8 7.17 30.93 30.11
C LEU A 8 5.98 30.10 29.62
N VAL A 9 4.74 30.50 29.94
CA VAL A 9 3.53 29.81 29.50
C VAL A 9 3.40 29.86 27.97
N SER A 10 3.71 31.00 27.35
CA SER A 10 3.72 31.13 25.88
C SER A 10 4.72 30.18 25.23
N LEU A 11 5.95 30.12 25.75
CA LEU A 11 6.99 29.22 25.25
C LEU A 11 6.60 27.75 25.38
N ILE A 12 6.06 27.35 26.54
CA ILE A 12 5.59 25.97 26.77
C ILE A 12 4.45 25.62 25.82
N THR A 13 3.49 26.53 25.63
CA THR A 13 2.34 26.32 24.71
C THR A 13 2.82 26.09 23.29
N VAL A 14 3.76 26.92 22.82
CA VAL A 14 4.36 26.81 21.49
C VAL A 14 5.07 25.45 21.30
N VAL A 15 5.81 24.99 22.30
CA VAL A 15 6.48 23.68 22.27
C VAL A 15 5.47 22.53 22.24
N ILE A 16 4.38 22.59 23.03
CA ILE A 16 3.34 21.57 23.04
C ILE A 16 2.64 21.45 21.69
N VAL A 17 2.27 22.58 21.07
CA VAL A 17 1.62 22.60 19.75
C VAL A 17 2.53 22.03 18.67
N MET A 18 3.82 22.37 18.70
CA MET A 18 4.80 21.81 17.78
C MET A 18 4.97 20.30 17.96
N ALA A 19 5.12 19.82 19.20
CA ALA A 19 5.28 18.39 19.48
C ALA A 19 4.05 17.58 19.04
N ALA A 20 2.83 18.08 19.32
CA ALA A 20 1.59 17.44 18.90
C ALA A 20 1.49 17.37 17.37
N SER A 21 1.85 18.46 16.67
CA SER A 21 1.81 18.52 15.20
C SER A 21 2.77 17.53 14.55
N VAL A 22 4.00 17.42 15.05
CA VAL A 22 4.98 16.44 14.55
C VAL A 22 4.51 15.01 14.79
N TYR A 23 3.93 14.73 15.96
CA TYR A 23 3.41 13.40 16.26
C TYR A 23 2.27 13.01 15.31
N VAL A 24 1.32 13.92 15.07
CA VAL A 24 0.21 13.69 14.14
C VAL A 24 0.72 13.49 12.71
N MET A 25 1.71 14.28 12.26
CA MET A 25 2.30 14.09 10.93
C MET A 25 2.99 12.74 10.80
N LYS A 26 3.77 12.31 11.80
CA LYS A 26 4.40 10.99 11.80
C LYS A 26 3.38 9.87 11.79
N ALA A 27 2.34 9.96 12.62
CA ALA A 27 1.27 8.96 12.65
C ALA A 27 0.53 8.86 11.31
N LYS A 28 0.23 10.00 10.66
CA LYS A 28 -0.35 10.03 9.32
C LYS A 28 0.57 9.42 8.27
N ALA A 29 1.86 9.78 8.29
CA ALA A 29 2.85 9.25 7.36
C ALA A 29 3.02 7.72 7.51
N GLU A 30 3.08 7.21 8.75
CA GLU A 30 3.14 5.77 9.00
C GLU A 30 1.86 5.05 8.57
N ALA A 31 0.69 5.65 8.78
CA ALA A 31 -0.58 5.08 8.33
C ALA A 31 -0.66 5.04 6.80
N GLU A 32 -0.23 6.10 6.11
CA GLU A 32 -0.22 6.16 4.65
C GLU A 32 0.81 5.19 4.06
N ALA A 33 2.02 5.11 4.66
CA ALA A 33 3.04 4.15 4.26
C ALA A 33 2.56 2.70 4.44
N LYS A 34 1.88 2.38 5.54
CA LYS A 34 1.27 1.05 5.74
C LYS A 34 0.18 0.77 4.73
N GLN A 35 -0.68 1.74 4.42
CA GLN A 35 -1.72 1.56 3.41
C GLN A 35 -1.13 1.34 2.01
N MET A 36 -0.12 2.12 1.63
CA MET A 36 0.60 1.93 0.37
C MET A 36 1.33 0.59 0.32
N GLN A 37 1.93 0.15 1.43
CA GLN A 37 2.59 -1.15 1.51
C GLN A 37 1.59 -2.30 1.35
N VAL A 38 0.43 -2.25 2.02
CA VAL A 38 -0.63 -3.26 1.87
C VAL A 38 -1.20 -3.27 0.45
N GLN A 39 -1.43 -2.10 -0.15
CA GLN A 39 -1.87 -2.02 -1.56
C GLN A 39 -0.80 -2.54 -2.53
N GLY A 40 0.47 -2.24 -2.28
CA GLY A 40 1.60 -2.74 -3.07
C GLY A 40 1.74 -4.25 -2.99
N LEU A 41 1.62 -4.81 -1.78
CA LEU A 41 1.64 -6.26 -1.57
C LEU A 41 0.48 -6.95 -2.29
N LYS A 42 -0.76 -6.46 -2.14
CA LYS A 42 -1.92 -7.00 -2.85
C LYS A 42 -1.76 -6.95 -4.37
N ARG A 43 -1.34 -5.81 -4.91
CA ARG A 43 -1.10 -5.66 -6.36
C ARG A 43 0.01 -6.60 -6.85
N GLY A 44 1.04 -6.83 -6.03
CA GLY A 44 2.11 -7.78 -6.35
C GLY A 44 1.61 -9.23 -6.35
N GLU A 45 0.79 -9.60 -5.38
CA GLU A 45 0.15 -10.92 -5.28
C GLU A 45 -0.76 -11.18 -6.49
N ASP A 46 -1.66 -10.24 -6.81
CA ASP A 46 -2.57 -10.33 -7.95
C ASP A 46 -1.81 -10.43 -9.30
N PHE A 47 -0.68 -9.72 -9.42
CA PHE A 47 0.18 -9.78 -10.60
C PHE A 47 0.87 -11.14 -10.73
N ALA A 48 1.46 -11.65 -9.65
CA ALA A 48 2.12 -12.94 -9.63
C ALA A 48 1.14 -14.08 -9.95
N ASP A 49 -0.06 -14.03 -9.38
CA ASP A 49 -1.13 -15.01 -9.67
C ASP A 49 -1.61 -14.91 -11.12
N SER A 50 -1.72 -13.70 -11.67
CA SER A 50 -2.11 -13.48 -13.06
C SER A 50 -1.06 -14.02 -14.05
N GLU A 51 0.23 -13.80 -13.81
CA GLU A 51 1.34 -14.33 -14.61
C GLU A 51 1.37 -15.86 -14.55
N LEU A 52 1.22 -16.45 -13.35
CA LEU A 52 1.15 -17.91 -13.18
C LEU A 52 -0.05 -18.52 -13.89
N LYS A 53 -1.22 -17.88 -13.82
CA LYS A 53 -2.44 -18.33 -14.50
C LYS A 53 -2.31 -18.20 -16.02
N GLY A 54 -1.78 -17.09 -16.52
CA GLY A 54 -1.55 -16.86 -17.94
C GLY A 54 -0.56 -17.86 -18.54
N ASN A 55 0.54 -18.15 -17.82
CA ASN A 55 1.51 -19.16 -18.25
C ASN A 55 0.92 -20.56 -18.27
N LYS A 56 0.08 -20.93 -17.29
CA LYS A 56 -0.67 -22.20 -17.31
C LYS A 56 -1.63 -22.27 -18.49
N GLN A 57 -2.41 -21.22 -18.73
CA GLN A 57 -3.33 -21.15 -19.86
C GLN A 57 -2.61 -21.27 -21.21
N ALA A 58 -1.44 -20.63 -21.35
CA ALA A 58 -0.62 -20.72 -22.57
C ALA A 58 -0.08 -22.14 -22.78
N GLY A 59 0.39 -22.80 -21.71
CA GLY A 59 0.81 -24.21 -21.75
C GLY A 59 -0.33 -25.16 -22.13
N GLU A 60 -1.50 -25.01 -21.51
CA GLU A 60 -2.70 -25.80 -21.84
C GLU A 60 -3.15 -25.61 -23.30
N LEU A 61 -3.08 -24.38 -23.83
CA LEU A 61 -3.37 -24.09 -25.24
C LEU A 61 -2.36 -24.74 -26.20
N GLN A 62 -1.08 -24.76 -25.81
CA GLN A 62 0.01 -25.36 -26.58
C GLN A 62 -0.08 -26.89 -26.60
N GLU A 63 -0.42 -27.51 -25.46
CA GLU A 63 -0.64 -28.95 -25.34
C GLU A 63 -1.99 -29.40 -25.92
N GLY A 64 -2.87 -28.45 -26.27
CA GLY A 64 -4.18 -28.72 -26.84
C GLY A 64 -5.17 -29.30 -25.82
N ILE A 65 -4.94 -29.05 -24.53
CA ILE A 65 -5.74 -29.56 -23.42
C ILE A 65 -6.71 -28.45 -22.99
N GLY A 66 -8.02 -28.70 -23.12
CA GLY A 66 -9.08 -27.73 -22.80
C GLY A 66 -10.00 -27.41 -23.99
N SER A 67 -11.06 -26.62 -23.75
CA SER A 67 -12.12 -26.36 -24.73
C SER A 67 -11.64 -25.72 -26.04
N LEU A 68 -10.57 -24.91 -26.00
CA LEU A 68 -9.93 -24.32 -27.19
C LEU A 68 -9.01 -25.30 -27.94
N GLY A 69 -8.32 -26.21 -27.23
CA GLY A 69 -7.51 -27.27 -27.84
C GLY A 69 -8.36 -28.28 -28.60
N GLY A 70 -9.56 -28.58 -28.08
CA GLY A 70 -10.58 -29.37 -28.78
C GLY A 70 -11.07 -28.72 -30.08
N LEU A 71 -11.24 -27.39 -30.08
CA LEU A 71 -11.67 -26.63 -31.27
C LEU A 71 -10.64 -26.68 -32.41
N LYS A 72 -9.33 -26.59 -32.08
CA LYS A 72 -8.24 -26.65 -33.07
C LYS A 72 -8.06 -28.04 -33.69
N LYS A 73 -8.51 -29.09 -32.99
CA LYS A 73 -8.45 -30.48 -33.48
C LYS A 73 -9.65 -30.86 -34.36
N SER A 74 -10.73 -30.07 -34.31
CA SER A 74 -11.97 -30.28 -35.07
C SER A 74 -12.09 -29.44 -36.35
N LEU A 75 -11.14 -28.56 -36.63
CA LEU A 75 -10.96 -27.85 -37.91
C LEU A 75 -9.91 -28.56 -38.75
#